data_AF-A0A3N5INB4-F1
#
_entry.id   AF-A0A3N5INB4-F1
#
_cell.length_a   1.000
_cell.length_b   1.000
_cell.length_c   1.000
_cell.angle_alpha   90.00
_cell.angle_beta   90.00
_cell.angle_gamma   90.00
#
_symmetry.space_group_name_H-M   'P 1'
#
loop_
_entity.id
_entity.type
_entity.pdbx_description
1 polymer ?
#
loop_
_entity_poly.entity_id
_entity_poly.type
_entity_poly.pdbx_seq_one_letter_code
_entity_poly.pdbx_strand_id
1 'polypeptide(L)'
;MFRGWWLFFIILGYLSILFLIAYVAERRETRGKSLVTNPYVYSLSLAVYCTSWTFYGSVGEAATSGLSFLPIYLGPTLMSVLWGVLLLKIIGIAKRHRITTISDFIGSRYGNSLSLSALVTLVTMVGITPYLGLQMKAIMNSFTILAGEPTGSKAAGWVITLLLGIFAIIFGARRLDSSERHGGLVFAIAFESLIKLIAFLMVGLFVTYGLFHGFNDIFNQIQNSTFRYLLNIGSGSSVSYQEWASLLFLSMMAVLFLPRQFHVAVVENSDPSH
;
A
#
# COMPACT_ATOMS: atom_id res chain seq x y z
N MET A 1 22.00 -16.29 6.71
CA MET A 1 22.14 -15.61 5.39
C MET A 1 21.73 -16.60 4.31
N PHE A 2 20.80 -16.22 3.43
CA PHE A 2 20.32 -17.10 2.35
C PHE A 2 21.18 -16.90 1.10
N ARG A 3 21.52 -17.97 0.37
CA ARG A 3 22.19 -17.79 -0.93
C ARG A 3 21.25 -17.07 -1.90
N GLY A 4 21.74 -16.10 -2.67
CA GLY A 4 20.92 -15.25 -3.54
C GLY A 4 20.01 -16.00 -4.52
N TRP A 5 20.40 -17.20 -4.97
CA TRP A 5 19.61 -18.03 -5.88
C TRP A 5 18.36 -18.59 -5.20
N TRP A 6 18.43 -18.94 -3.90
CA TRP A 6 17.25 -19.36 -3.14
C TRP A 6 16.24 -18.22 -2.99
N LEU A 7 16.73 -17.00 -2.71
CA LEU A 7 15.88 -15.81 -2.63
C LEU A 7 15.17 -15.55 -3.98
N PHE A 8 15.89 -15.72 -5.09
CA PHE A 8 15.31 -15.61 -6.42
C PHE A 8 14.17 -16.62 -6.65
N PHE A 9 14.37 -17.90 -6.33
CA PHE A 9 13.32 -18.92 -6.47
C PHE A 9 12.12 -18.66 -5.55
N ILE A 10 12.34 -18.15 -4.34
CA ILE A 10 11.25 -17.76 -3.43
C ILE A 10 10.44 -16.61 -4.03
N ILE A 11 11.09 -15.57 -4.53
CA ILE A 11 10.42 -14.42 -5.17
C ILE A 11 9.64 -14.88 -6.40
N LEU A 12 10.27 -15.67 -7.27
CA LEU A 12 9.63 -16.19 -8.49
C LEU A 12 8.42 -17.08 -8.15
N GLY A 13 8.57 -17.96 -7.17
CA GLY A 13 7.49 -18.81 -6.67
C GLY A 13 6.33 -18.00 -6.11
N TYR A 14 6.62 -16.99 -5.30
CA TYR A 14 5.62 -16.08 -4.74
C TYR A 14 4.87 -15.30 -5.83
N LEU A 15 5.59 -14.71 -6.79
CA LEU A 15 4.97 -14.00 -7.92
C LEU A 15 4.14 -14.94 -8.80
N SER A 16 4.59 -16.19 -8.98
CA SER A 16 3.84 -17.21 -9.73
C SER A 16 2.55 -17.61 -9.01
N ILE A 17 2.58 -17.69 -7.67
CA ILE A 17 1.38 -17.95 -6.85
C ILE A 17 0.40 -16.78 -6.98
N LEU A 18 0.87 -15.53 -6.85
CA LEU A 18 0.01 -14.36 -7.04
C LEU A 18 -0.61 -14.34 -8.44
N PHE A 19 0.18 -14.67 -9.47
CA PHE A 19 -0.29 -14.78 -10.85
C PHE A 19 -1.38 -15.86 -10.99
N LEU A 20 -1.12 -17.06 -10.47
CA LEU A 20 -2.06 -18.18 -10.51
C LEU A 20 -3.37 -17.82 -9.82
N ILE A 21 -3.29 -17.16 -8.67
CA ILE A 21 -4.44 -16.71 -7.89
C ILE A 21 -5.26 -15.69 -8.68
N ALA A 22 -4.61 -14.67 -9.25
CA ALA A 22 -5.28 -13.67 -10.09
C ALA A 22 -5.98 -14.32 -11.30
N TYR A 23 -5.27 -15.22 -11.99
CA TYR A 23 -5.80 -15.94 -13.16
C TYR A 23 -6.99 -16.84 -12.80
N VAL A 24 -6.92 -17.56 -11.67
CA VAL A 24 -8.02 -18.40 -11.19
C VAL A 24 -9.23 -17.55 -10.79
N ALA A 25 -9.01 -16.41 -10.14
CA ALA A 25 -10.08 -15.48 -9.76
C ALA A 25 -10.80 -14.93 -10.99
N GLU A 26 -10.05 -14.47 -12.00
CA GLU A 26 -10.60 -13.99 -13.28
C GLU A 26 -11.39 -15.10 -14.02
N ARG A 27 -10.87 -16.33 -14.05
CA ARG A 27 -11.55 -17.47 -14.68
C ARG A 27 -12.84 -17.87 -13.94
N ARG A 28 -12.94 -17.61 -12.64
CA ARG A 28 -14.17 -17.85 -11.87
C ARG A 28 -15.19 -16.73 -12.08
N GLU A 29 -14.73 -15.50 -12.22
CA GLU A 29 -15.58 -14.35 -12.53
C GLU A 29 -16.25 -14.48 -13.89
N THR A 30 -15.50 -14.87 -14.93
CA THR A 30 -16.05 -15.16 -16.28
C THR A 30 -17.05 -16.32 -16.30
N ARG A 31 -17.05 -17.18 -15.27
CA ARG A 31 -18.02 -18.28 -15.07
C ARG A 31 -19.23 -17.89 -14.22
N GLY A 32 -19.43 -16.60 -13.94
CA GLY A 32 -20.57 -16.08 -13.19
C GLY A 32 -20.48 -16.25 -11.67
N LYS A 33 -19.34 -16.70 -11.13
CA LYS A 33 -19.09 -16.80 -9.67
C LYS A 33 -18.07 -15.74 -9.27
N SER A 34 -18.49 -14.48 -9.21
CA SER A 34 -17.60 -13.39 -8.81
C SER A 34 -17.21 -13.52 -7.35
N LEU A 35 -15.93 -13.82 -7.09
CA LEU A 35 -15.33 -13.82 -5.75
C LEU A 35 -15.04 -12.40 -5.25
N VAL A 36 -15.12 -11.42 -6.15
CA VAL A 36 -14.84 -9.99 -5.94
C VAL A 36 -16.06 -9.28 -5.37
N THR A 37 -17.24 -9.90 -5.41
CA THR A 37 -18.46 -9.45 -4.72
C THR A 37 -18.41 -9.74 -3.20
N ASN A 38 -17.31 -10.29 -2.69
CA ASN A 38 -17.17 -10.50 -1.25
C ASN A 38 -16.64 -9.20 -0.59
N PRO A 39 -17.38 -8.61 0.38
CA PRO A 39 -16.95 -7.40 1.09
C PRO A 39 -15.56 -7.54 1.72
N TYR A 40 -15.21 -8.72 2.25
CA TYR A 40 -13.89 -8.94 2.87
C TYR A 40 -12.75 -8.86 1.86
N VAL A 41 -12.95 -9.36 0.63
CA VAL A 41 -11.95 -9.27 -0.44
C VAL A 41 -11.75 -7.82 -0.84
N TYR A 42 -12.85 -7.08 -0.98
CA TYR A 42 -12.79 -5.65 -1.29
C TYR A 42 -12.09 -4.85 -0.16
N SER A 43 -12.46 -5.05 1.10
CA SER A 43 -11.81 -4.40 2.25
C SER A 43 -10.31 -4.73 2.33
N LEU A 44 -9.92 -5.99 2.12
CA LEU A 44 -8.51 -6.38 2.08
C LEU A 44 -7.76 -5.79 0.88
N SER A 45 -8.44 -5.54 -0.24
CA SER A 45 -7.83 -4.90 -1.40
C SER A 45 -7.49 -3.42 -1.15
N LEU A 46 -8.27 -2.72 -0.31
CA LEU A 46 -7.98 -1.33 0.10
C LEU A 46 -6.63 -1.22 0.84
N ALA A 47 -6.15 -2.32 1.44
CA ALA A 47 -4.82 -2.38 2.06
C ALA A 47 -3.65 -2.30 1.05
N VAL A 48 -3.90 -2.09 -0.25
CA VAL A 48 -2.91 -1.56 -1.21
C VAL A 48 -2.31 -0.20 -0.77
N TYR A 49 -2.89 0.42 0.26
CA TYR A 49 -2.34 1.59 0.95
C TYR A 49 -0.99 1.25 1.58
N CYS A 50 -0.92 0.05 2.17
CA CYS A 50 0.22 -0.49 2.87
C CYS A 50 1.24 -1.06 1.89
N THR A 51 2.32 -0.31 1.71
CA THR A 51 3.44 -0.60 0.78
C THR A 51 4.74 -0.80 1.55
N SER A 52 5.86 -1.00 0.85
CA SER A 52 7.16 -1.08 1.53
C SER A 52 7.46 0.16 2.39
N TRP A 53 6.91 1.33 2.03
CA TRP A 53 6.98 2.54 2.83
C TRP A 53 6.34 2.38 4.21
N THR A 54 5.18 1.72 4.32
CA THR A 54 4.55 1.50 5.64
C THR A 54 5.28 0.45 6.46
N PHE A 55 6.07 -0.41 5.83
CA PHE A 55 6.81 -1.46 6.53
C PHE A 55 8.12 -0.91 7.08
N TYR A 56 8.94 -0.34 6.19
CA TYR A 56 10.23 0.23 6.56
C TYR A 56 10.11 1.61 7.20
N GLY A 57 9.23 2.45 6.67
CA GLY A 57 9.01 3.80 7.16
C GLY A 57 8.40 3.78 8.56
N SER A 58 7.30 3.07 8.80
CA SER A 58 6.67 3.09 10.13
C SER A 58 7.55 2.49 11.22
N VAL A 59 8.29 1.41 10.94
CA VAL A 59 9.21 0.81 11.91
C VAL A 59 10.41 1.73 12.17
N GLY A 60 10.98 2.32 11.10
CA GLY A 60 12.07 3.29 11.24
C GLY A 60 11.64 4.53 12.01
N GLU A 61 10.47 5.08 11.67
CA GLU A 61 9.88 6.24 12.30
C GLU A 61 9.54 5.97 13.78
N ALA A 62 9.03 4.78 14.11
CA ALA A 62 8.85 4.35 15.50
C ALA A 62 10.17 4.31 16.28
N ALA A 63 11.26 3.90 15.63
CA ALA A 63 12.57 3.78 16.24
C ALA A 63 13.28 5.14 16.42
N THR A 64 13.06 6.10 15.53
CA THR A 64 13.77 7.41 15.55
C THR A 64 12.94 8.55 16.10
N SER A 65 11.64 8.55 15.81
CA SER A 65 10.72 9.67 16.01
C SER A 65 9.51 9.31 16.88
N GLY A 66 9.37 8.04 17.27
CA GLY A 66 8.37 7.59 18.21
C GLY A 66 6.97 7.54 17.61
N LEU A 67 6.01 8.26 18.17
CA LEU A 67 4.59 8.17 17.80
C LEU A 67 4.20 8.89 16.48
N SER A 68 5.15 9.42 15.70
CA SER A 68 4.86 10.09 14.40
C SER A 68 4.39 9.14 13.30
N PHE A 69 4.57 7.83 13.43
CA PHE A 69 4.03 6.88 12.45
C PHE A 69 2.51 6.68 12.60
N LEU A 70 1.95 6.89 13.80
CA LEU A 70 0.53 6.61 14.09
C LEU A 70 -0.45 7.37 13.20
N PRO A 71 -0.27 8.68 12.91
CA PRO A 71 -1.11 9.42 11.99
C PRO A 71 -1.33 8.73 10.65
N ILE A 72 -0.31 8.06 10.10
CA ILE A 72 -0.38 7.37 8.81
C ILE A 72 -1.46 6.26 8.81
N TYR A 73 -1.75 5.67 9.97
CA TYR A 73 -2.80 4.66 10.14
C TYR A 73 -4.11 5.25 10.67
N LEU A 74 -4.02 6.21 11.60
CA LEU A 74 -5.19 6.87 12.18
C LEU A 74 -5.95 7.71 11.16
N GLY A 75 -5.26 8.40 10.25
CA GLY A 75 -5.89 9.23 9.23
C GLY A 75 -6.81 8.43 8.31
N PRO A 76 -6.32 7.36 7.65
CA PRO A 76 -7.18 6.46 6.88
C PRO A 76 -8.31 5.84 7.70
N THR A 77 -8.06 5.51 8.97
CA THR A 77 -9.09 4.97 9.88
C THR A 77 -10.21 5.99 10.13
N LEU A 78 -9.87 7.24 10.46
CA LEU A 78 -10.85 8.32 10.60
C LEU A 78 -11.57 8.60 9.27
N MET A 79 -10.85 8.56 8.16
CA MET A 79 -11.42 8.74 6.84
C MET A 79 -12.41 7.63 6.47
N SER A 80 -12.19 6.40 6.96
CA SER A 80 -13.10 5.27 6.75
C SER A 80 -14.47 5.48 7.38
N VAL A 81 -14.55 6.25 8.48
CA VAL A 81 -15.84 6.66 9.08
C VAL A 81 -16.64 7.56 8.14
N LEU A 82 -15.95 8.42 7.38
CA LEU A 82 -16.56 9.34 6.41
C LEU A 82 -16.83 8.69 5.04
N TRP A 83 -16.43 7.44 4.85
CA TRP A 83 -16.41 6.74 3.58
C TRP A 83 -17.81 6.50 3.01
N GLY A 84 -18.78 6.18 3.88
CA GLY A 84 -20.17 5.99 3.49
C GLY A 84 -20.80 7.24 2.84
N VAL A 85 -20.30 8.43 3.16
CA VAL A 85 -20.78 9.68 2.53
C VAL A 85 -19.88 10.09 1.38
N LEU A 86 -18.57 10.17 1.64
CA LEU A 86 -17.61 10.73 0.68
C LEU A 86 -17.26 9.75 -0.43
N LEU A 87 -16.86 8.51 -0.08
CA LEU A 87 -16.49 7.54 -1.11
C LEU A 87 -17.69 7.11 -1.96
N LEU A 88 -18.85 6.83 -1.36
CA LEU A 88 -20.03 6.44 -2.15
C LEU A 88 -20.45 7.53 -3.15
N LYS A 89 -20.31 8.80 -2.77
CA LYS A 89 -20.55 9.92 -3.68
C LYS A 89 -19.51 9.99 -4.81
N ILE A 90 -18.23 9.76 -4.48
CA ILE A 90 -17.14 9.70 -5.47
C ILE A 90 -17.39 8.53 -6.45
N ILE A 91 -17.70 7.33 -5.96
CA ILE A 91 -18.04 6.16 -6.78
C ILE A 91 -19.23 6.45 -7.70
N GLY A 92 -20.31 7.03 -7.16
CA GLY A 92 -21.50 7.34 -7.94
C GLY A 92 -21.24 8.36 -9.06
N ILE A 93 -20.41 9.38 -8.82
CA ILE A 93 -19.99 10.34 -9.85
C ILE A 93 -19.09 9.65 -10.87
N ALA A 94 -18.08 8.91 -10.42
CA ALA A 94 -17.13 8.25 -11.31
C ALA A 94 -17.81 7.24 -12.24
N LYS A 95 -18.73 6.42 -11.72
CA LYS A 95 -19.51 5.47 -12.53
C LYS A 95 -20.43 6.15 -13.53
N ARG A 96 -21.12 7.25 -13.16
CA ARG A 96 -22.00 8.00 -14.08
C ARG A 96 -21.26 8.64 -15.24
N HIS A 97 -20.05 9.15 -14.99
CA HIS A 97 -19.23 9.84 -16.00
C HIS A 97 -18.14 8.96 -16.62
N ARG A 98 -18.14 7.64 -16.34
CA ARG A 98 -17.11 6.68 -16.81
C ARG A 98 -15.67 7.15 -16.53
N ILE A 99 -15.46 7.70 -15.35
CA ILE A 99 -14.18 8.24 -14.92
C ILE A 99 -13.32 7.10 -14.36
N THR A 100 -12.12 6.93 -14.90
CA THR A 100 -11.18 5.86 -14.51
C THR A 100 -9.91 6.40 -13.84
N THR A 101 -9.73 7.73 -13.79
CA THR A 101 -8.54 8.37 -13.20
C THR A 101 -8.92 9.49 -12.22
N ILE A 102 -8.04 9.78 -11.25
CA ILE A 102 -8.24 10.89 -10.32
C ILE A 102 -8.14 12.26 -11.01
N SER A 103 -7.32 12.38 -12.05
CA SER A 103 -7.19 13.60 -12.84
C SER A 103 -8.49 13.94 -13.56
N ASP A 104 -9.12 12.96 -14.20
CA ASP A 104 -10.42 13.13 -14.83
C ASP A 104 -11.53 13.38 -13.80
N PHE A 105 -11.44 12.74 -12.63
CA PHE A 105 -12.37 13.02 -11.53
C PHE A 105 -12.32 14.49 -11.12
N ILE A 106 -11.13 15.04 -10.93
CA ILE A 106 -10.95 16.45 -10.58
C ILE A 106 -11.39 17.34 -11.75
N GLY A 107 -10.95 17.08 -12.98
CA GLY A 107 -11.30 17.89 -14.15
C GLY A 107 -12.80 17.93 -14.44
N SER A 108 -13.51 16.81 -14.27
CA SER A 108 -14.97 16.73 -14.47
C SER A 108 -15.76 17.63 -13.53
N ARG A 109 -15.24 17.84 -12.30
CA ARG A 109 -15.88 18.70 -11.30
C ARG A 109 -15.82 20.19 -11.65
N TYR A 110 -14.86 20.59 -12.48
CA TYR A 110 -14.65 21.97 -12.91
C TYR A 110 -15.01 22.16 -14.39
N GLY A 111 -16.13 21.56 -14.83
CA GLY A 111 -16.66 21.73 -16.18
C GLY A 111 -15.89 20.98 -17.28
N ASN A 112 -15.32 19.81 -16.96
CA ASN A 112 -14.48 19.01 -17.87
C ASN A 112 -13.26 19.80 -18.39
N SER A 113 -12.63 20.57 -17.52
CA SER A 113 -11.44 21.36 -17.87
C SER A 113 -10.24 20.46 -18.18
N LEU A 114 -9.89 20.36 -19.47
CA LEU A 114 -8.73 19.60 -19.93
C LEU A 114 -7.42 20.09 -19.32
N SER A 115 -7.28 21.40 -19.13
CA SER A 115 -6.07 21.99 -18.54
C SER A 115 -5.88 21.57 -17.08
N LEU A 116 -6.97 21.46 -16.31
CA LEU A 116 -6.91 20.97 -14.94
C LEU A 116 -6.59 19.48 -14.87
N SER A 117 -7.22 18.64 -15.69
CA SER A 117 -6.89 17.21 -15.77
C SER A 117 -5.43 17.00 -16.16
N ALA A 118 -4.91 17.76 -17.12
CA ALA A 118 -3.52 17.69 -17.55
C ALA A 118 -2.55 18.09 -16.42
N LEU A 119 -2.84 19.17 -15.70
CA LEU A 119 -2.04 19.61 -14.55
C LEU A 119 -2.00 18.55 -13.45
N VAL A 120 -3.15 18.01 -13.06
CA VAL A 120 -3.23 16.95 -12.04
C VAL A 120 -2.46 15.70 -12.49
N THR A 121 -2.57 15.34 -13.77
CA THR A 121 -1.85 14.20 -14.34
C THR A 121 -0.34 14.42 -14.27
N LEU A 122 0.15 15.60 -14.62
CA LEU A 122 1.58 15.93 -14.58
C LEU A 122 2.11 15.92 -13.14
N VAL A 123 1.41 16.56 -12.21
CA VAL A 123 1.78 16.56 -10.77
C VAL A 123 1.81 15.13 -10.23
N THR A 124 0.81 14.32 -10.58
CA THR A 124 0.73 12.92 -10.20
C THR A 124 1.88 12.10 -10.76
N MET A 125 2.21 12.28 -12.04
CA MET A 125 3.31 11.58 -12.70
C MET A 125 4.67 11.93 -12.07
N VAL A 126 4.90 13.22 -11.82
CA VAL A 126 6.11 13.72 -11.14
C VAL A 126 6.21 13.17 -9.71
N GLY A 127 5.09 13.01 -8.99
CA GLY A 127 5.08 12.44 -7.65
C GLY A 127 5.26 10.92 -7.58
N ILE A 128 4.64 10.16 -8.50
CA ILE A 128 4.73 8.68 -8.53
C ILE A 128 6.13 8.23 -8.95
N THR A 129 6.78 8.92 -9.87
CA THR A 129 8.09 8.52 -10.41
C THR A 129 9.17 8.30 -9.33
N PRO A 130 9.48 9.28 -8.45
CA PRO A 130 10.44 9.07 -7.37
C PRO A 130 9.93 8.07 -6.33
N TYR A 131 8.60 8.00 -6.12
CA TYR A 131 8.02 7.02 -5.21
C TYR A 131 8.30 5.58 -5.67
N LEU A 132 8.15 5.28 -6.97
CA LEU A 132 8.52 3.97 -7.53
C LEU A 132 10.01 3.68 -7.35
N GLY A 133 10.86 4.70 -7.51
CA GLY A 133 12.30 4.60 -7.22
C GLY A 133 12.59 4.21 -5.76
N LEU A 134 11.88 4.82 -4.80
CA LEU A 134 11.99 4.46 -3.38
C LEU A 134 11.54 3.03 -3.10
N GLN A 135 10.47 2.56 -3.75
CA GLN A 135 10.00 1.17 -3.62
C GLN A 135 11.07 0.18 -4.13
N MET A 136 11.69 0.47 -5.27
CA MET A 136 12.79 -0.36 -5.80
C MET A 136 13.99 -0.37 -4.85
N LYS A 137 14.35 0.78 -4.28
CA LYS A 137 15.40 0.86 -3.26
C LYS A 137 15.08 0.01 -2.03
N ALA A 138 13.83 -0.01 -1.57
CA ALA A 138 13.42 -0.83 -0.44
C ALA A 138 13.59 -2.33 -0.74
N ILE A 139 13.21 -2.78 -1.94
CA ILE A 139 13.41 -4.17 -2.40
C ILE A 139 14.90 -4.53 -2.41
N MET A 140 15.74 -3.65 -2.96
CA MET A 140 17.20 -3.85 -3.01
C MET A 140 17.84 -3.92 -1.63
N ASN A 141 17.41 -3.08 -0.69
CA ASN A 141 17.87 -3.10 0.69
C ASN A 141 17.46 -4.42 1.37
N SER A 142 16.22 -4.87 1.18
CA SER A 142 15.72 -6.14 1.71
C SER A 142 16.59 -7.31 1.23
N PHE A 143 16.90 -7.33 -0.07
CA PHE A 143 17.73 -8.37 -0.66
C PHE A 143 19.16 -8.36 -0.11
N THR A 144 19.77 -7.18 0.02
CA THR A 144 21.10 -6.99 0.62
C THR A 144 21.16 -7.55 2.05
N ILE A 145 20.15 -7.24 2.88
CA ILE A 145 20.05 -7.75 4.26
C ILE A 145 19.91 -9.28 4.31
N LEU A 146 19.09 -9.87 3.44
CA LEU A 146 18.82 -11.31 3.44
C LEU A 146 19.96 -12.15 2.84
N ALA A 147 20.57 -11.66 1.77
CA ALA A 147 21.72 -12.28 1.12
C ALA A 147 23.00 -12.10 1.94
N GLY A 148 23.07 -11.02 2.74
CA GLY A 148 24.22 -10.69 3.56
C GLY A 148 25.44 -10.27 2.74
N GLU A 149 25.24 -9.87 1.49
CA GLU A 149 26.26 -9.21 0.68
C GLU A 149 26.02 -7.70 0.72
N PRO A 150 27.02 -6.87 1.10
CA PRO A 150 26.87 -5.44 1.36
C PRO A 150 26.45 -4.62 0.13
N THR A 151 26.58 -5.20 -1.04
CA THR A 151 25.95 -4.75 -2.27
C THR A 151 25.35 -5.98 -2.92
N GLY A 152 24.05 -6.23 -2.74
CA GLY A 152 23.37 -7.24 -3.57
C GLY A 152 23.81 -7.00 -5.01
N SER A 153 24.46 -8.00 -5.62
CA SER A 153 25.12 -7.87 -6.92
C SER A 153 24.29 -6.97 -7.84
N LYS A 154 24.88 -5.92 -8.44
CA LYS A 154 24.15 -5.02 -9.35
C LYS A 154 23.32 -5.83 -10.36
N ALA A 155 23.82 -6.99 -10.79
CA ALA A 155 23.11 -7.94 -11.63
C ALA A 155 21.80 -8.47 -11.01
N ALA A 156 21.77 -8.83 -9.72
CA ALA A 156 20.55 -9.26 -9.03
C ALA A 156 19.49 -8.14 -9.01
N GLY A 157 19.90 -6.88 -8.79
CA GLY A 157 18.99 -5.75 -8.84
C GLY A 157 18.40 -5.49 -10.23
N TRP A 158 19.23 -5.60 -11.27
CA TRP A 158 18.78 -5.53 -12.65
C TRP A 158 17.79 -6.66 -12.98
N VAL A 159 18.09 -7.90 -12.56
CA VAL A 159 17.21 -9.06 -12.77
C VAL A 159 15.87 -8.88 -12.06
N ILE A 160 15.87 -8.46 -10.79
CA ILE A 160 14.64 -8.21 -10.03
C ILE A 160 13.82 -7.11 -10.70
N THR A 161 14.45 -5.98 -11.07
CA THR A 161 13.78 -4.86 -11.74
C THR A 161 13.19 -5.28 -13.09
N LEU A 162 13.93 -6.05 -13.89
CA LEU A 162 13.49 -6.55 -15.17
C LEU A 162 12.33 -7.54 -15.02
N LEU A 163 12.38 -8.41 -14.00
CA LEU A 163 11.31 -9.36 -13.69
C LEU A 163 10.04 -8.62 -13.24
N LEU A 164 10.15 -7.63 -12.35
CA LEU A 164 9.02 -6.76 -11.98
C LEU A 164 8.48 -6.00 -13.19
N GLY A 165 9.34 -5.52 -14.08
CA GLY A 165 8.96 -4.84 -15.31
C GLY A 165 8.19 -5.75 -16.27
N ILE A 166 8.70 -6.97 -16.52
CA ILE A 166 8.00 -7.98 -17.32
C ILE A 166 6.65 -8.31 -16.68
N PHE A 167 6.61 -8.51 -15.36
CA PHE A 167 5.38 -8.78 -14.63
C PHE A 167 4.37 -7.63 -14.78
N ALA A 168 4.83 -6.39 -14.63
CA ALA A 168 4.02 -5.19 -14.81
C ALA A 168 3.51 -5.03 -16.25
N ILE A 169 4.29 -5.40 -17.28
CA ILE A 169 3.84 -5.39 -18.68
C ILE A 169 2.80 -6.49 -18.93
N ILE A 170 3.05 -7.71 -18.44
CA ILE A 170 2.14 -8.85 -18.63
C ILE A 170 0.78 -8.60 -17.97
N PHE A 171 0.73 -7.94 -16.82
CA PHE A 171 -0.52 -7.61 -16.13
C PHE A 171 -1.12 -6.26 -16.54
N GLY A 172 -0.28 -5.22 -16.64
CA GLY A 172 -0.73 -3.85 -16.81
C GLY A 172 -0.92 -3.43 -18.25
N ALA A 173 -0.08 -3.91 -19.19
CA ALA A 173 -0.13 -3.50 -20.60
C ALA A 173 -0.90 -4.49 -21.49
N ARG A 174 -1.07 -5.74 -21.05
CA ARG A 174 -1.59 -6.82 -21.90
C ARG A 174 -3.11 -6.80 -22.10
N ARG A 175 -3.84 -5.92 -21.41
CA ARG A 175 -5.30 -5.74 -21.60
C ARG A 175 -5.65 -4.25 -21.54
N LEU A 176 -5.56 -3.62 -22.71
CA LEU A 176 -5.79 -2.20 -22.97
C LEU A 176 -7.26 -1.75 -22.85
N ASP A 177 -8.18 -2.66 -22.52
CA ASP A 177 -9.58 -2.31 -22.33
C ASP A 177 -9.79 -1.86 -20.88
N SER A 178 -9.51 -0.59 -20.62
CA SER A 178 -9.76 0.08 -19.32
C SER A 178 -11.25 0.14 -18.94
N SER A 179 -12.13 -0.39 -19.80
CA SER A 179 -13.56 -0.59 -19.56
C SER A 179 -13.90 -1.97 -19.00
N GLU A 180 -12.99 -2.95 -19.02
CA GLU A 180 -13.22 -4.27 -18.41
C GLU A 180 -12.71 -4.30 -16.96
N ARG A 181 -13.54 -4.85 -16.06
CA ARG A 181 -13.22 -4.98 -14.63
C ARG A 181 -12.08 -5.95 -14.40
N HIS A 182 -11.17 -5.62 -13.47
CA HIS A 182 -10.02 -6.46 -13.13
C HIS A 182 -10.22 -7.17 -11.79
N GLY A 183 -11.23 -8.05 -11.72
CA GLY A 183 -11.50 -8.81 -10.49
C GLY A 183 -10.32 -9.67 -10.02
N GLY A 184 -9.53 -10.18 -10.96
CA GLY A 184 -8.29 -10.91 -10.66
C GLY A 184 -7.24 -10.05 -9.95
N LEU A 185 -7.12 -8.77 -10.29
CA LEU A 185 -6.17 -7.84 -9.67
C LEU A 185 -6.59 -7.51 -8.23
N VAL A 186 -7.88 -7.21 -8.01
CA VAL A 186 -8.42 -6.97 -6.66
C VAL A 186 -8.20 -8.16 -5.75
N PHE A 187 -8.46 -9.37 -6.24
CA PHE A 187 -8.27 -10.60 -5.47
C PHE A 187 -6.80 -10.87 -5.14
N ALA A 188 -5.88 -10.62 -6.09
CA ALA A 188 -4.45 -10.76 -5.86
C ALA A 188 -3.94 -9.79 -4.78
N ILE A 189 -4.38 -8.52 -4.84
CA ILE A 189 -4.06 -7.52 -3.81
C ILE A 189 -4.62 -7.95 -2.45
N ALA A 190 -5.87 -8.42 -2.39
CA ALA A 190 -6.47 -8.88 -1.15
C ALA A 190 -5.70 -10.04 -0.52
N PHE A 191 -5.26 -10.99 -1.34
CA PHE A 191 -4.45 -12.12 -0.89
C PHE A 191 -3.06 -11.67 -0.41
N GLU A 192 -2.39 -10.77 -1.14
CA GLU A 192 -1.12 -10.17 -0.71
C GLU A 192 -1.27 -9.43 0.63
N SER A 193 -2.36 -8.66 0.79
CA SER A 193 -2.71 -7.97 2.03
C SER A 193 -2.92 -8.92 3.20
N LEU A 194 -3.56 -10.07 2.97
CA LEU A 194 -3.72 -11.10 4.00
C LEU A 194 -2.38 -11.67 4.45
N ILE A 195 -1.49 -11.98 3.50
CA ILE A 195 -0.13 -12.46 3.81
C ILE A 195 0.65 -11.41 4.61
N LYS A 196 0.58 -10.14 4.21
CA LYS A 196 1.19 -9.03 4.95
C LYS A 196 0.66 -8.98 6.38
N LEU A 197 -0.65 -9.01 6.56
CA LEU A 197 -1.27 -8.95 7.88
C LEU A 197 -0.78 -10.10 8.78
N ILE A 198 -0.80 -11.33 8.28
CA ILE A 198 -0.32 -12.51 9.02
C ILE A 198 1.16 -12.35 9.37
N ALA A 199 2.00 -11.91 8.43
CA ALA A 199 3.42 -11.68 8.66
C ALA A 199 3.67 -10.62 9.76
N PHE A 200 2.97 -9.48 9.71
CA PHE A 200 3.09 -8.43 10.72
C PHE A 200 2.61 -8.88 12.10
N LEU A 201 1.52 -9.65 12.18
CA LEU A 201 1.04 -10.21 13.43
C LEU A 201 2.04 -11.21 14.01
N MET A 202 2.61 -12.09 13.19
CA MET A 202 3.65 -13.03 13.65
C MET A 202 4.90 -12.31 14.17
N VAL A 203 5.38 -11.28 13.45
CA VAL A 203 6.52 -10.48 13.90
C VAL A 203 6.19 -9.74 15.19
N GLY A 204 5.00 -9.12 15.29
CA GLY A 204 4.55 -8.45 16.50
C GLY A 204 4.50 -9.39 17.70
N LEU A 205 3.89 -10.56 17.55
CA LEU A 205 3.83 -11.58 18.60
C LEU A 205 5.21 -12.08 19.01
N PHE A 206 6.10 -12.33 18.03
CA PHE A 206 7.47 -12.75 18.29
C PHE A 206 8.26 -11.69 19.06
N VAL A 207 8.14 -10.40 18.69
CA VAL A 207 8.80 -9.33 19.43
C VAL A 207 8.21 -9.25 20.83
N THR A 208 6.88 -9.16 20.97
CA THR A 208 6.21 -8.93 22.25
C THR A 208 6.39 -10.06 23.26
N TYR A 209 6.39 -11.33 22.84
CA TYR A 209 6.43 -12.48 23.75
C TYR A 209 7.68 -13.35 23.60
N GLY A 210 8.40 -13.26 22.47
CA GLY A 210 9.63 -14.01 22.23
C GLY A 210 10.89 -13.25 22.61
N LEU A 211 10.94 -11.93 22.36
CA LEU A 211 12.07 -11.06 22.76
C LEU A 211 11.81 -10.36 24.09
N PHE A 212 10.56 -9.99 24.36
CA PHE A 212 10.11 -9.35 25.60
C PHE A 212 9.12 -10.25 26.34
N HIS A 213 8.84 -9.92 27.60
CA HIS A 213 7.89 -10.65 28.45
C HIS A 213 6.48 -10.02 28.44
N GLY A 214 6.02 -9.61 27.25
CA GLY A 214 4.73 -8.94 27.04
C GLY A 214 4.83 -7.42 26.93
N PHE A 215 3.67 -6.79 26.68
CA PHE A 215 3.59 -5.34 26.46
C PHE A 215 4.10 -4.52 27.66
N ASN A 216 3.80 -4.95 28.90
CA ASN A 216 4.25 -4.24 30.10
C ASN A 216 5.77 -4.19 30.21
N ASP A 217 6.47 -5.27 29.85
CA ASP A 217 7.93 -5.31 29.86
C ASP A 217 8.52 -4.31 28.85
N ILE A 218 7.96 -4.25 27.62
CA ILE A 218 8.36 -3.27 26.60
C ILE A 218 8.22 -1.83 27.12
N PHE A 219 7.04 -1.47 27.67
CA PHE A 219 6.81 -0.11 28.15
C PHE A 219 7.70 0.24 29.35
N ASN A 220 7.90 -0.71 30.28
CA ASN A 220 8.78 -0.51 31.43
C ASN A 220 10.24 -0.30 30.99
N GLN A 221 10.74 -1.09 30.03
CA GLN A 221 12.10 -0.93 29.51
C GLN A 221 12.29 0.41 28.79
N ILE A 222 11.32 0.84 27.97
CA ILE A 222 11.41 2.13 27.28
C ILE A 222 11.36 3.29 28.29
N GLN A 223 10.49 3.23 29.30
CA GLN A 223 10.38 4.26 30.33
C GLN A 223 11.66 4.43 31.17
N ASN A 224 12.41 3.35 31.36
CA ASN A 224 13.68 3.34 32.08
C ASN A 224 14.91 3.59 31.18
N SER A 225 14.70 3.78 29.88
CA SER A 225 15.75 4.04 28.90
C SER A 225 15.86 5.53 28.54
N THR A 226 16.95 5.88 27.87
CA THR A 226 17.13 7.21 27.25
C THR A 226 16.11 7.50 26.14
N PHE A 227 15.38 6.48 25.66
CA PHE A 227 14.40 6.59 24.57
C PHE A 227 12.99 6.94 25.05
N ARG A 228 12.79 7.22 26.34
CA ARG A 228 11.48 7.59 26.90
C ARG A 228 10.79 8.74 26.15
N TYR A 229 11.56 9.67 25.59
CA TYR A 229 11.02 10.81 24.84
C TYR A 229 10.21 10.40 23.59
N LEU A 230 10.46 9.21 23.02
CA LEU A 230 9.75 8.67 21.87
C LEU A 230 8.28 8.29 22.17
N LEU A 231 7.93 8.11 23.46
CA LEU A 231 6.56 7.82 23.87
C LEU A 231 5.68 9.07 23.95
N ASN A 232 6.26 10.26 23.87
CA ASN A 232 5.55 11.52 24.01
C ASN A 232 5.39 12.21 22.64
N ILE A 233 4.40 13.09 22.55
CA ILE A 233 4.19 14.00 21.42
C ILE A 233 4.25 15.43 21.96
N GLY A 234 4.86 16.36 21.22
CA GLY A 234 4.95 17.76 21.60
C GLY A 234 6.24 18.14 22.34
N SER A 235 6.13 19.06 23.31
CA SER A 235 7.29 19.68 23.98
C SER A 235 8.16 18.63 24.69
N GLY A 236 9.40 18.46 24.22
CA GLY A 236 10.34 17.46 24.74
C GLY A 236 10.33 16.12 23.99
N SER A 237 9.67 16.04 22.83
CA SER A 237 9.73 14.89 21.91
C SER A 237 10.34 15.28 20.56
N SER A 238 10.58 14.30 19.71
CA SER A 238 11.07 14.46 18.32
C SER A 238 10.04 15.08 17.37
N VAL A 239 8.76 15.16 17.76
CA VAL A 239 7.65 15.48 16.86
C VAL A 239 6.71 16.48 17.53
N SER A 240 6.48 17.62 16.91
CA SER A 240 5.57 18.63 17.43
C SER A 240 4.09 18.22 17.26
N TYR A 241 3.19 18.79 18.08
CA TYR A 241 1.75 18.59 17.91
C TYR A 241 1.25 19.05 16.54
N GLN A 242 1.82 20.14 16.01
CA GLN A 242 1.46 20.67 14.71
C GLN A 242 1.85 19.72 13.57
N GLU A 243 3.07 19.17 13.61
CA GLU A 243 3.51 18.17 12.62
C GLU A 243 2.64 16.91 12.69
N TRP A 244 2.37 16.40 13.90
CA TRP A 244 1.55 15.22 14.09
C TRP A 244 0.13 15.41 13.55
N ALA A 245 -0.50 16.54 13.86
CA ALA A 245 -1.83 16.89 13.33
C ALA A 245 -1.81 17.09 11.81
N SER A 246 -0.75 17.70 11.27
CA SER A 246 -0.59 17.88 9.82
C SER A 246 -0.43 16.55 9.10
N LEU A 247 0.34 15.61 9.65
CA LEU A 247 0.48 14.24 9.14
C LEU A 247 -0.84 13.47 9.20
N LEU A 248 -1.63 13.68 10.25
CA LEU A 248 -2.95 13.05 10.38
C LEU A 248 -3.89 13.56 9.28
N PHE A 249 -3.97 14.86 9.09
CA PHE A 249 -4.78 15.43 8.03
C PHE A 249 -4.29 15.02 6.63
N LEU A 250 -2.98 15.05 6.40
CA LEU A 250 -2.38 14.65 5.14
C LEU A 250 -2.67 13.19 4.82
N SER A 251 -2.60 12.29 5.80
CA SER A 251 -2.91 10.86 5.61
C SER A 251 -4.40 10.60 5.37
N MET A 252 -5.31 11.37 5.98
CA MET A 252 -6.74 11.36 5.64
C MET A 252 -6.97 11.73 4.17
N MET A 253 -6.28 12.77 3.68
CA MET A 253 -6.38 13.17 2.26
C MET A 253 -5.69 12.15 1.34
N ALA A 254 -4.57 11.57 1.76
CA ALA A 254 -3.80 10.64 0.97
C ALA A 254 -4.60 9.38 0.61
N VAL A 255 -5.37 8.81 1.55
CA VAL A 255 -6.16 7.60 1.24
C VAL A 255 -7.24 7.85 0.17
N LEU A 256 -7.74 9.08 0.05
CA LEU A 256 -8.70 9.44 -0.99
C LEU A 256 -8.06 9.78 -2.34
N PHE A 257 -6.98 10.55 -2.31
CA PHE A 257 -6.44 11.19 -3.51
C PHE A 257 -5.23 10.46 -4.11
N LEU A 258 -4.69 9.44 -3.44
CA LEU A 258 -3.65 8.61 -4.03
C LEU A 258 -4.21 7.88 -5.26
N PRO A 259 -3.60 8.01 -6.45
CA PRO A 259 -4.12 7.45 -7.69
C PRO A 259 -4.36 5.93 -7.63
N ARG A 260 -3.42 5.20 -7.01
CA ARG A 260 -3.56 3.75 -6.80
C ARG A 260 -4.74 3.40 -5.88
N GLN A 261 -4.99 4.24 -4.87
CA GLN A 261 -6.11 4.06 -3.95
C GLN A 261 -7.42 4.39 -4.63
N PHE A 262 -7.48 5.51 -5.35
CA PHE A 262 -8.64 5.87 -6.15
C PHE A 262 -9.00 4.76 -7.14
N HIS A 263 -8.00 4.18 -7.82
CA HIS A 263 -8.23 3.06 -8.74
C HIS A 263 -8.91 1.87 -8.04
N VAL A 264 -8.35 1.37 -6.94
CA VAL A 264 -8.90 0.19 -6.24
C VAL A 264 -10.23 0.51 -5.54
N ALA A 265 -10.34 1.67 -4.90
CA ALA A 265 -11.53 2.05 -4.13
C ALA A 265 -12.70 2.53 -5.01
N VAL A 266 -12.44 3.08 -6.19
CA VAL A 266 -13.49 3.73 -7.00
C VAL A 266 -13.72 2.98 -8.30
N VAL A 267 -12.66 2.71 -9.05
CA VAL A 267 -12.75 2.10 -10.40
C VAL A 267 -13.08 0.62 -10.30
N GLU A 268 -12.40 -0.10 -9.40
CA GLU A 268 -12.58 -1.54 -9.20
C GLU A 268 -13.73 -1.91 -8.25
N ASN A 269 -14.48 -0.92 -7.73
CA ASN A 269 -15.61 -1.19 -6.84
C ASN A 269 -16.74 -1.94 -7.57
N SER A 270 -16.99 -3.18 -7.13
CA SER A 270 -17.97 -4.08 -7.74
C SER A 270 -19.42 -3.74 -7.37
N ASP A 271 -19.65 -3.44 -6.10
CA ASP A 271 -20.94 -3.07 -5.50
C ASP A 271 -20.74 -1.89 -4.53
N PRO A 272 -21.53 -0.80 -4.65
CA PRO A 272 -21.50 0.30 -3.68
C PRO A 272 -21.92 -0.09 -2.25
N SER A 273 -22.53 -1.26 -2.03
CA SER A 273 -23.00 -1.73 -0.72
C SER A 273 -21.98 -2.58 0.06
N HIS A 274 -20.79 -2.82 -0.50
CA HIS A 274 -19.68 -3.48 0.19
C HIS A 274 -19.10 -2.70 1.36
#